data_AF-A0A2V8E4F1-F1
#
_entry.id   AF-A0A2V8E4F1-F1
#
_cell.length_a   1.000
_cell.length_b   1.000
_cell.length_c   1.000
_cell.angle_alpha   90.00
_cell.angle_beta   90.00
_cell.angle_gamma   90.00
#
_symmetry.space_group_name_H-M   'P 1'
#
loop_
_entity.id
_entity.type
_entity.pdbx_description
1 polymer ?
#
loop_
_entity_poly.entity_id
_entity_poly.type
_entity_poly.pdbx_seq_one_letter_code
_entity_poly.pdbx_strand_id
1 'polypeptide(L)'
;MVLAFGLDHIIISADRPKDPTAARFLENAASTRGKPSFTAEAGRSGPVDIADAARLSAGVKNVMAHLKMGGAIAAPVRNPVWVEKIVSLAADRDGMFHPLVDRDAHVAKGAKIGVVTDYVNRPLQEITATDEGIVMFIRAVPSLKKGDTIVNIGVVKR
;
A
#
# COMPACT_ATOMS: atom_id res chain seq x y z
N MET A 1 -14.50 -10.61 -6.50
CA MET A 1 -14.50 -9.84 -5.23
C MET A 1 -13.58 -8.63 -5.26
N VAL A 2 -12.25 -8.76 -5.38
CA VAL A 2 -11.33 -7.59 -5.38
C VAL A 2 -11.66 -6.54 -6.46
N LEU A 3 -11.94 -6.97 -7.69
CA LEU A 3 -12.37 -6.07 -8.77
C LEU A 3 -13.73 -5.42 -8.50
N ALA A 4 -14.61 -6.08 -7.74
CA ALA A 4 -15.90 -5.51 -7.37
C ALA A 4 -15.76 -4.44 -6.29
N PHE A 5 -14.72 -4.51 -5.44
CA PHE A 5 -14.50 -3.50 -4.40
C PHE A 5 -14.24 -2.10 -5.00
N GLY A 6 -13.55 -2.01 -6.14
CA GLY A 6 -13.46 -0.75 -6.90
C GLY A 6 -12.17 0.04 -6.71
N LEU A 7 -11.19 -0.47 -5.96
CA LEU A 7 -9.82 0.04 -6.01
C LEU A 7 -9.08 -0.62 -7.16
N ASP A 8 -8.37 0.17 -7.96
CA ASP A 8 -7.75 -0.26 -9.21
C ASP A 8 -6.32 -0.79 -9.06
N HIS A 9 -5.61 -0.38 -8.01
CA HIS A 9 -4.30 -0.92 -7.65
C HIS A 9 -4.44 -2.15 -6.76
N ILE A 10 -3.99 -3.30 -7.26
CA ILE A 10 -4.18 -4.60 -6.59
C ILE A 10 -2.83 -5.26 -6.34
N ILE A 11 -2.48 -5.39 -5.07
CA ILE A 11 -1.27 -6.09 -4.62
C ILE A 11 -1.55 -7.60 -4.58
N ILE A 12 -0.69 -8.38 -5.24
CA ILE A 12 -0.73 -9.84 -5.22
C ILE A 12 0.13 -10.34 -4.06
N SER A 13 -0.50 -10.79 -2.97
CA SER A 13 0.21 -11.36 -1.81
C SER A 13 0.44 -12.87 -1.96
N ALA A 14 1.34 -13.26 -2.87
CA ALA A 14 1.62 -14.67 -3.19
C ALA A 14 2.40 -15.42 -2.09
N ASP A 15 3.02 -14.70 -1.16
CA ASP A 15 3.94 -15.19 -0.13
C ASP A 15 3.26 -15.45 1.23
N ARG A 16 1.95 -15.24 1.33
CA ARG A 16 1.20 -15.43 2.59
C ARG A 16 1.24 -16.89 3.05
N PRO A 17 1.41 -17.14 4.38
CA PRO A 17 1.37 -18.50 4.92
C PRO A 17 0.07 -19.23 4.57
N LYS A 18 0.19 -20.53 4.26
CA LYS A 18 -0.95 -21.42 4.03
C LYS A 18 -1.35 -22.21 5.27
N ASP A 19 -0.44 -22.35 6.23
CA ASP A 19 -0.69 -22.98 7.52
C ASP A 19 -1.55 -22.04 8.40
N PRO A 20 -2.74 -22.47 8.86
CA PRO A 20 -3.59 -21.69 9.75
C PRO A 20 -2.91 -21.25 11.05
N THR A 21 -1.95 -22.02 11.57
CA THR A 21 -1.24 -21.70 12.82
C THR A 21 -0.16 -20.64 12.63
N ALA A 22 0.28 -20.42 11.39
CA ALA A 22 1.24 -19.38 11.02
C ALA A 22 0.57 -18.06 10.59
N ALA A 23 -0.77 -18.02 10.52
CA ALA A 23 -1.51 -16.83 10.11
C ALA A 23 -1.42 -15.73 11.18
N ARG A 24 -0.92 -14.55 10.78
CA ARG A 24 -0.72 -13.40 11.68
C ARG A 24 -1.78 -12.31 11.51
N PHE A 25 -2.41 -12.26 10.35
CA PHE A 25 -3.36 -11.22 9.99
C PHE A 25 -4.75 -11.80 9.76
N LEU A 26 -5.79 -11.02 10.02
CA LEU A 26 -7.18 -11.49 9.96
C LEU A 26 -7.58 -11.97 8.57
N GLU A 27 -7.15 -11.28 7.51
CA GLU A 27 -7.38 -11.70 6.13
C GLU A 27 -6.69 -13.04 5.85
N ASN A 28 -5.44 -13.20 6.28
CA ASN A 28 -4.72 -14.45 6.05
C ASN A 28 -5.36 -15.61 6.82
N ALA A 29 -5.84 -15.39 8.05
CA ALA A 29 -6.57 -16.38 8.83
C ALA A 29 -7.90 -16.81 8.17
N ALA A 30 -8.60 -15.90 7.48
CA ALA A 30 -9.79 -16.24 6.69
C ALA A 30 -9.41 -17.07 5.44
N SER A 31 -8.36 -16.67 4.73
CA SER A 31 -7.87 -17.37 3.54
C SER A 31 -7.41 -18.80 3.84
N THR A 32 -6.69 -19.03 4.95
CA THR A 32 -6.27 -20.39 5.35
C THR A 32 -7.45 -21.31 5.72
N ARG A 33 -8.64 -20.75 5.93
CA ARG A 33 -9.91 -21.48 6.14
C ARG A 33 -10.76 -21.59 4.87
N GLY A 34 -10.18 -21.32 3.70
CA GLY A 34 -10.86 -21.39 2.41
C GLY A 34 -11.91 -20.31 2.18
N LYS A 35 -11.89 -19.22 2.97
CA LYS A 35 -12.78 -18.07 2.77
C LYS A 35 -12.06 -17.02 1.92
N PRO A 36 -12.65 -16.54 0.81
CA PRO A 36 -12.10 -15.42 0.07
C PRO A 36 -11.92 -14.19 0.98
N SER A 37 -10.75 -13.58 0.96
CA SER A 37 -10.47 -12.37 1.75
C SER A 37 -9.45 -11.48 1.04
N PHE A 38 -9.42 -10.21 1.43
CA PHE A 38 -8.42 -9.22 1.01
C PHE A 38 -8.45 -8.06 2.00
N THR A 39 -7.36 -7.30 2.04
CA THR A 39 -7.30 -6.01 2.74
C THR A 39 -7.51 -4.90 1.72
N ALA A 40 -8.28 -3.88 2.09
CA ALA A 40 -8.44 -2.66 1.30
C ALA A 40 -7.84 -1.50 2.07
N GLU A 41 -7.02 -0.69 1.40
CA GLU A 41 -6.37 0.46 1.99
C GLU A 41 -6.63 1.69 1.12
N ALA A 42 -7.08 2.77 1.74
CA ALA A 42 -7.14 4.11 1.17
C ALA A 42 -6.88 5.10 2.30
N GLY A 43 -6.02 6.08 2.04
CA GLY A 43 -5.62 7.06 3.06
C GLY A 43 -4.14 7.02 3.39
N ARG A 44 -3.79 7.62 4.52
CA ARG A 44 -2.43 7.71 5.06
C ARG A 44 -2.48 7.81 6.58
N SER A 45 -1.34 7.64 7.23
CA SER A 45 -1.24 7.77 8.68
C SER A 45 -1.57 9.19 9.15
N GLY A 46 -2.50 9.33 10.10
CA GLY A 46 -2.85 10.60 10.76
C GLY A 46 -4.24 11.13 10.37
N PRO A 47 -4.39 11.85 9.25
CA PRO A 47 -5.64 12.48 8.88
C PRO A 47 -6.64 11.49 8.26
N VAL A 48 -7.93 11.75 8.48
CA VAL A 48 -9.03 11.06 7.79
C VAL A 48 -9.47 11.93 6.62
N ASP A 49 -9.29 11.41 5.41
CA ASP A 49 -9.81 12.03 4.19
C ASP A 49 -11.22 11.48 3.90
N ILE A 50 -12.20 12.38 3.71
CA ILE A 50 -13.60 12.01 3.50
C ILE A 50 -13.79 11.24 2.19
N ALA A 51 -13.03 11.58 1.14
CA ALA A 51 -13.10 10.89 -0.14
C ALA A 51 -12.54 9.46 -0.03
N ASP A 52 -11.42 9.27 0.69
CA ASP A 52 -10.86 7.93 0.93
C ASP A 52 -11.82 7.07 1.79
N ALA A 53 -12.43 7.65 2.83
CA ALA A 53 -13.45 6.95 3.62
C ALA A 53 -14.69 6.58 2.79
N ALA A 54 -15.16 7.49 1.92
CA ALA A 54 -16.27 7.23 1.01
C ALA A 54 -15.95 6.11 0.01
N ARG A 55 -14.72 6.07 -0.54
CA ARG A 55 -14.26 5.00 -1.42
C ARG A 55 -14.29 3.63 -0.73
N LEU A 56 -13.78 3.54 0.50
CA LEU A 56 -13.81 2.30 1.28
C LEU A 56 -15.25 1.85 1.60
N SER A 57 -16.12 2.80 2.00
CA SER A 57 -17.54 2.50 2.28
C SER A 57 -18.28 2.01 1.03
N ALA A 58 -18.06 2.66 -0.12
CA ALA A 58 -18.63 2.24 -1.39
C ALA A 58 -18.12 0.85 -1.79
N GLY A 59 -16.83 0.57 -1.61
CA GLY A 59 -16.26 -0.74 -1.95
C GLY A 59 -16.82 -1.89 -1.13
N VAL A 60 -17.08 -1.68 0.17
CA VAL A 60 -17.78 -2.67 1.01
C VAL A 60 -19.18 -2.96 0.46
N LYS A 61 -19.95 -1.92 0.11
CA LYS A 61 -21.29 -2.07 -0.47
C LYS A 61 -21.25 -2.80 -1.81
N ASN A 62 -20.26 -2.51 -2.66
CA ASN A 62 -20.10 -3.18 -3.95
C ASN A 62 -19.78 -4.67 -3.77
N VAL A 63 -18.95 -5.03 -2.79
CA VAL A 63 -18.67 -6.43 -2.45
C VAL A 63 -19.93 -7.13 -1.93
N MET A 64 -20.72 -6.49 -1.06
CA MET A 64 -22.00 -7.05 -0.60
C MET A 64 -22.95 -7.31 -1.79
N ALA A 65 -23.08 -6.36 -2.71
CA ALA A 65 -23.89 -6.54 -3.92
C ALA A 65 -23.35 -7.68 -4.80
N HIS A 66 -22.03 -7.77 -5.00
CA HIS A 66 -21.38 -8.87 -5.73
C HIS A 66 -21.65 -10.24 -5.09
N LEU A 67 -21.74 -10.30 -3.76
CA LEU A 67 -22.08 -11.50 -3.00
C LEU A 67 -23.60 -11.72 -2.88
N LYS A 68 -24.43 -10.95 -3.60
CA LYS A 68 -25.90 -11.04 -3.61
C LYS A 68 -26.54 -10.79 -2.24
N MET A 69 -25.91 -9.97 -1.40
CA MET A 69 -26.42 -9.56 -0.08
C MET A 69 -27.34 -8.33 -0.15
N GLY A 70 -27.76 -7.92 -1.35
CA GLY A 70 -28.59 -6.73 -1.62
C GLY A 70 -27.80 -5.51 -2.09
N GLY A 71 -28.52 -4.49 -2.54
CA GLY A 71 -27.95 -3.25 -3.10
C GLY A 71 -27.78 -3.29 -4.62
N ALA A 72 -27.43 -2.14 -5.20
CA ALA A 72 -27.16 -2.01 -6.62
C ALA A 72 -25.80 -2.61 -6.98
N ILE A 73 -25.73 -3.35 -8.09
CA ILE A 73 -24.48 -3.89 -8.61
C ILE A 73 -23.70 -2.76 -9.29
N ALA A 74 -22.51 -2.47 -8.77
CA ALA A 74 -21.56 -1.58 -9.42
C ALA A 74 -20.75 -2.35 -10.48
N ALA A 75 -20.35 -1.65 -11.54
CA ALA A 75 -19.40 -2.21 -12.50
C ALA A 75 -18.04 -2.45 -11.81
N PRO A 76 -17.44 -3.63 -11.99
CA PRO A 76 -16.11 -3.91 -11.45
C PRO A 76 -15.04 -3.08 -12.18
N VAL A 77 -13.87 -2.95 -11.55
CA VAL A 77 -12.67 -2.38 -12.17
C VAL A 77 -12.37 -3.12 -13.48
N ARG A 78 -12.26 -2.37 -14.57
CA ARG A 78 -12.01 -2.92 -15.92
C ARG A 78 -10.52 -3.05 -16.24
N ASN A 79 -9.72 -2.08 -15.80
CA ASN A 79 -8.28 -1.99 -16.08
C ASN A 79 -7.50 -1.92 -14.76
N PRO A 80 -7.40 -3.03 -14.02
CA PRO A 80 -6.64 -3.04 -12.77
C PRO A 80 -5.13 -2.92 -13.04
N VAL A 81 -4.44 -2.23 -12.13
CA VAL A 81 -2.98 -2.23 -12.04
C VAL A 81 -2.57 -3.34 -11.08
N TRP A 82 -1.97 -4.40 -11.62
CA TRP A 82 -1.49 -5.53 -10.82
C TRP A 82 -0.09 -5.25 -10.28
N VAL A 83 0.04 -5.18 -8.96
CA VAL A 83 1.33 -5.05 -8.28
C VAL A 83 1.77 -6.44 -7.82
N GLU A 84 2.81 -6.98 -8.43
CA GLU A 84 3.28 -8.35 -8.17
C GLU A 84 4.31 -8.44 -7.03
N LYS A 85 4.97 -7.32 -6.73
CA LYS A 85 6.02 -7.25 -5.72
C LYS A 85 5.99 -5.90 -5.03
N ILE A 86 6.15 -5.93 -3.72
CA ILE A 86 6.41 -4.74 -2.90
C ILE A 86 7.89 -4.72 -2.52
N VAL A 87 8.56 -3.62 -2.79
CA VAL A 87 9.94 -3.36 -2.37
C VAL A 87 9.93 -2.30 -1.27
N SER A 88 10.36 -2.68 -0.07
CA SER A 88 10.43 -1.79 1.08
C SER A 88 11.83 -1.19 1.22
N LEU A 89 11.89 0.14 1.25
CA LEU A 89 13.10 0.88 1.59
C LEU A 89 13.07 1.21 3.09
N ALA A 90 14.09 0.78 3.81
CA ALA A 90 14.26 1.04 5.23
C ALA A 90 15.33 2.10 5.48
N ALA A 91 15.18 2.85 6.57
CA ALA A 91 16.17 3.80 7.03
C ALA A 91 17.46 3.09 7.47
N ASP A 92 18.62 3.54 6.99
CA ASP A 92 19.92 3.00 7.41
C ASP A 92 20.44 3.65 8.70
N ARG A 93 19.78 4.73 9.14
CA ARG A 93 20.15 5.59 10.27
C ARG A 93 18.94 6.31 10.87
N ASP A 94 19.16 6.94 12.02
CA ASP A 94 18.23 7.87 12.64
C ASP A 94 18.25 9.24 11.92
N GLY A 95 17.12 9.94 11.91
CA GLY A 95 17.05 11.29 11.33
C GLY A 95 15.62 11.76 11.07
N MET A 96 15.48 12.75 10.19
CA MET A 96 14.21 13.31 9.74
C MET A 96 14.06 13.11 8.24
N PHE A 97 13.03 12.36 7.82
CA PHE A 97 12.72 12.12 6.41
C PHE A 97 11.86 13.24 5.82
N HIS A 98 12.32 13.77 4.69
CA HIS A 98 11.61 14.75 3.88
C HIS A 98 11.31 14.15 2.50
N PRO A 99 10.04 13.76 2.24
CA PRO A 99 9.65 13.19 0.96
C PRO A 99 9.68 14.25 -0.15
N LEU A 100 10.07 13.84 -1.36
CA LEU A 100 10.04 14.64 -2.59
C LEU A 100 9.00 14.15 -3.61
N VAL A 101 8.39 12.99 -3.34
CA VAL A 101 7.27 12.42 -4.10
C VAL A 101 6.13 12.15 -3.14
N ASP A 102 4.92 11.97 -3.66
CA ASP A 102 3.75 11.57 -2.87
C ASP A 102 3.41 10.09 -3.12
N ARG A 103 2.45 9.56 -2.37
CA ARG A 103 1.78 8.29 -2.68
C ARG A 103 1.22 8.31 -4.10
N ASP A 104 1.10 7.14 -4.70
CA ASP A 104 0.63 6.91 -6.08
C ASP A 104 1.55 7.50 -7.17
N ALA A 105 2.66 8.14 -6.81
CA ALA A 105 3.64 8.61 -7.78
C ALA A 105 4.35 7.43 -8.46
N HIS A 106 4.51 7.52 -9.78
CA HIS A 106 5.39 6.64 -10.54
C HIS A 106 6.85 7.10 -10.39
N VAL A 107 7.74 6.15 -10.08
CA VAL A 107 9.17 6.39 -9.92
C VAL A 107 9.96 5.45 -10.83
N ALA A 108 10.98 5.99 -11.50
CA ALA A 108 11.97 5.20 -12.21
C ALA A 108 13.02 4.68 -11.21
N LYS A 109 13.67 3.56 -11.54
CA LYS A 109 14.82 3.08 -10.76
C LYS A 109 15.91 4.17 -10.71
N GLY A 110 16.43 4.43 -9.51
CA GLY A 110 17.42 5.47 -9.22
C GLY A 110 16.83 6.87 -8.99
N ALA A 111 15.52 7.07 -9.20
CA ALA A 111 14.88 8.36 -8.93
C ALA A 111 14.98 8.72 -7.45
N LYS A 112 15.25 9.99 -7.16
CA LYS A 112 15.31 10.51 -5.78
C LYS A 112 13.90 10.64 -5.21
N ILE A 113 13.63 9.93 -4.12
CA ILE A 113 12.33 9.87 -3.43
C ILE A 113 12.28 10.87 -2.26
N GLY A 114 13.43 11.15 -1.64
CA GLY A 114 13.48 12.05 -0.50
C GLY A 114 14.88 12.20 0.08
N VAL A 115 14.98 12.93 1.19
CA VAL A 115 16.24 13.17 1.89
C VAL A 115 16.03 12.93 3.39
N VAL A 116 16.99 12.28 4.02
CA VAL A 116 17.09 12.23 5.48
C VAL A 116 18.02 13.34 5.94
N THR A 117 17.58 14.14 6.91
CA THR A 117 18.38 15.18 7.55
C THR A 117 18.61 14.88 9.03
N ASP A 118 19.54 15.60 9.65
CA ASP A 118 19.55 15.75 11.10
C ASP A 118 18.47 16.74 11.58
N TYR A 119 18.44 17.01 12.89
CA TYR A 119 17.47 17.90 13.53
C TYR A 119 17.66 19.40 13.21
N VAL A 120 18.76 19.77 12.54
CA VAL A 120 19.05 21.14 12.09
C VAL A 120 19.09 21.23 10.56
N ASN A 121 18.43 20.28 9.87
CA ASN A 121 18.28 20.22 8.41
C ASN A 121 19.58 20.03 7.60
N ARG A 122 20.66 19.52 8.20
CA ARG A 122 21.84 19.09 7.42
C ARG A 122 21.55 17.73 6.75
N PRO A 123 21.79 17.57 5.44
CA PRO A 123 21.51 16.32 4.73
C PRO A 123 22.44 15.20 5.22
N LEU A 124 21.87 14.02 5.46
CA LEU A 124 22.58 12.83 5.91
C LEU A 124 22.54 11.69 4.88
N GLN A 125 21.45 11.58 4.12
CA GLN A 125 21.23 10.49 3.17
C GLN A 125 20.22 10.90 2.10
N GLU A 126 20.45 10.51 0.86
CA GLU A 126 19.41 10.54 -0.18
C GLU A 126 18.70 9.18 -0.23
N ILE A 127 17.37 9.20 -0.30
CA ILE A 127 16.57 8.00 -0.51
C ILE A 127 16.26 7.92 -2.00
N THR A 128 16.71 6.85 -2.65
CA THR A 128 16.50 6.60 -4.08
C THR A 128 15.71 5.32 -4.31
N ALA A 129 14.94 5.29 -5.39
CA ALA A 129 14.15 4.12 -5.77
C ALA A 129 15.08 2.97 -6.21
N THR A 130 14.98 1.80 -5.59
CA THR A 130 15.76 0.61 -6.01
C THR A 130 15.17 -0.09 -7.23
N ASP A 131 13.88 0.13 -7.45
CA ASP A 131 13.07 -0.50 -8.49
C ASP A 131 12.16 0.57 -9.11
N GLU A 132 11.78 0.36 -10.37
CA GLU A 132 10.73 1.14 -11.02
C GLU A 132 9.35 0.66 -10.54
N GLY A 133 8.44 1.60 -10.30
CA GLY A 133 7.10 1.25 -9.84
C GLY A 133 6.30 2.44 -9.32
N ILE A 134 5.31 2.13 -8.48
CA ILE A 134 4.39 3.09 -7.88
C ILE A 134 4.67 3.20 -6.39
N VAL A 135 4.71 4.41 -5.84
CA VAL A 135 4.86 4.63 -4.40
C VAL A 135 3.57 4.22 -3.68
N MET A 136 3.54 3.02 -3.10
CA MET A 136 2.37 2.46 -2.43
C MET A 136 2.27 2.88 -0.95
N PHE A 137 3.41 3.18 -0.34
CA PHE A 137 3.51 3.73 1.01
C PHE A 137 4.64 4.75 1.02
N ILE A 138 4.38 5.89 1.66
CA ILE A 138 5.41 6.83 2.04
C ILE A 138 5.18 7.26 3.48
N ARG A 139 6.23 7.22 4.28
CA ARG A 139 6.15 7.52 5.70
C ARG A 139 5.71 8.97 5.91
N ALA A 140 4.62 9.15 6.65
CA ALA A 140 4.07 10.47 6.98
C ALA A 140 4.75 11.13 8.19
N VAL A 141 5.19 10.33 9.18
CA VAL A 141 5.86 10.85 10.38
C VAL A 141 7.35 11.02 10.06
N PRO A 142 7.91 12.24 10.14
CA PRO A 142 9.25 12.49 9.61
C PRO A 142 10.37 11.86 10.45
N SER A 143 10.15 11.61 11.75
CA SER A 143 11.18 10.99 12.59
C SER A 143 11.45 9.55 12.16
N LEU A 144 12.72 9.24 11.95
CA LEU A 144 13.23 7.92 11.61
C LEU A 144 14.10 7.35 12.74
N LYS A 145 13.90 6.06 12.98
CA LYS A 145 14.90 5.17 13.58
C LYS A 145 15.49 4.28 12.50
N LYS A 146 16.76 3.89 12.67
CA LYS A 146 17.37 2.86 11.82
C LYS A 146 16.48 1.62 11.77
N GLY A 147 16.17 1.15 10.56
CA GLY A 147 15.30 0.02 10.30
C GLY A 147 13.83 0.39 10.03
N ASP A 148 13.41 1.64 10.29
CA ASP A 148 12.06 2.10 9.97
C ASP A 148 11.80 2.03 8.46
N THR A 149 10.64 1.52 8.06
CA THR A 149 10.19 1.63 6.67
C THR A 149 9.96 3.10 6.31
N ILE A 150 10.58 3.54 5.22
CA ILE A 150 10.45 4.88 4.66
C ILE A 150 9.43 4.85 3.51
N VAL A 151 9.60 3.92 2.57
CA VAL A 151 8.81 3.84 1.33
C VAL A 151 8.56 2.38 0.97
N ASN A 152 7.37 2.09 0.44
CA ASN A 152 7.13 0.86 -0.31
C ASN A 152 6.89 1.19 -1.78
N ILE A 153 7.62 0.54 -2.68
CA ILE A 153 7.46 0.64 -4.13
C ILE A 153 6.75 -0.61 -4.62
N GLY A 154 5.60 -0.43 -5.27
CA GLY A 154 4.89 -1.49 -5.96
C GLY A 154 5.41 -1.67 -7.38
N VAL A 155 6.04 -2.80 -7.65
CA VAL A 155 6.45 -3.19 -9.00
C VAL A 155 5.23 -3.71 -9.75
N VAL A 156 4.88 -3.03 -10.83
CA VAL A 156 3.72 -3.37 -11.65
C VAL A 156 4.07 -4.53 -12.56
N LYS A 157 3.19 -5.53 -12.60
CA LYS A 157 3.29 -6.68 -13.49
C LYS A 157 3.19 -6.21 -14.94
N ARG A 158 4.17 -6.59 -15.75
CA ARG A 158 4.19 -6.34 -17.20
C ARG A 158 3.30 -7.30 -17.97
#